data_AF-A0A7J3DKT6-F1
#
_entry.id   AF-A0A7J3DKT6-F1
#
_cell.length_a   1.000
_cell.length_b   1.000
_cell.length_c   1.000
_cell.angle_alpha   90.00
_cell.angle_beta   90.00
_cell.angle_gamma   90.00
#
_symmetry.space_group_name_H-M   'P 1'
#
loop_
_entity.id
_entity.type
_entity.pdbx_description
1 polymer ?
#
loop_
_entity_poly.entity_id
_entity_poly.type
_entity_poly.pdbx_seq_one_letter_code
_entity_poly.pdbx_strand_id
1 'polypeptide(L)' 'NVTGEEILVTFTPNTSDTDGQVTALTWSFGDGQKVAQQQVGEITHGFKPGYYTVSLTAYDNDGLKAKKIRTIKVEK' A
#
# COMPACT_ATOMS: atom_id res chain seq x y z
N ASN A 1 -27.07 -9.23 9.89
CA ASN A 1 -26.10 -8.41 9.15
C ASN A 1 -24.73 -8.59 9.76
N VAL A 2 -24.00 -9.65 9.37
CA VAL A 2 -22.61 -9.84 9.79
C VAL A 2 -21.77 -9.25 8.68
N THR A 3 -21.14 -8.10 8.91
CA THR A 3 -20.05 -7.63 8.06
C THR A 3 -19.00 -8.75 8.06
N GLY A 4 -18.80 -9.41 6.91
CA GLY A 4 -17.85 -10.51 6.82
C GLY A 4 -16.49 -10.09 7.37
N GLU A 5 -15.89 -10.96 8.19
CA GLU A 5 -14.58 -10.75 8.82
C GLU A 5 -13.52 -10.35 7.79
N GLU A 6 -12.73 -9.33 8.12
CA GLU A 6 -11.63 -8.86 7.28
C GLU A 6 -10.39 -9.73 7.48
N ILE A 7 -9.67 -9.99 6.40
CA ILE A 7 -8.36 -10.63 6.40
C ILE A 7 -7.30 -9.54 6.41
N LEU A 8 -6.50 -9.49 7.48
CA LEU A 8 -5.43 -8.51 7.61
C LEU A 8 -4.24 -8.91 6.74
N VAL A 9 -3.78 -7.96 5.92
CA VAL A 9 -2.59 -8.12 5.08
C VAL A 9 -1.61 -6.99 5.42
N THR A 10 -0.39 -7.37 5.80
CA THR A 10 0.70 -6.42 6.03
C THR A 10 1.55 -6.26 4.76
N PHE A 11 1.80 -5.02 4.38
CA PHE A 11 2.69 -4.65 3.28
C PHE A 11 3.96 -4.02 3.84
N THR A 12 5.09 -4.62 3.52
CA THR A 12 6.41 -4.06 3.82
C THR A 12 6.96 -3.39 2.54
N PRO A 13 7.05 -2.06 2.47
CA PRO A 13 7.65 -1.38 1.34
C PRO A 13 9.15 -1.66 1.31
N ASN A 14 9.67 -2.02 0.13
CA ASN A 14 11.10 -2.01 -0.13
C ASN A 14 11.40 -0.79 -1.02
N THR A 15 11.88 0.27 -0.39
CA THR A 15 12.16 1.55 -1.04
C THR A 15 13.61 1.95 -0.80
N SER A 16 14.26 2.44 -1.84
CA SER A 16 15.62 2.95 -1.80
C SER A 16 15.72 4.15 -2.74
N ASP A 17 16.58 5.08 -2.40
CA ASP A 17 16.93 6.24 -3.19
C ASP A 17 18.46 6.36 -3.16
N THR A 18 19.09 6.55 -4.31
CA THR A 18 20.56 6.52 -4.46
C THR A 18 21.22 7.86 -4.19
N ASP A 19 20.45 8.93 -4.33
CA ASP A 19 20.88 10.33 -4.26
C ASP A 19 20.08 11.14 -3.24
N GLY A 20 19.15 10.48 -2.53
CA GLY A 20 18.39 11.05 -1.43
C GLY A 20 17.81 9.99 -0.49
N GLN A 21 16.64 10.30 0.05
CA GLN A 21 15.85 9.41 0.91
C GLN A 21 14.37 9.52 0.56
N VAL A 22 13.69 8.37 0.59
CA VAL A 22 12.23 8.33 0.52
C VAL A 22 11.64 8.91 1.81
N THR A 23 10.74 9.89 1.68
CA THR A 23 10.14 10.63 2.80
C THR A 23 8.68 10.28 3.03
N ALA A 24 7.96 9.84 2.01
CA ALA A 24 6.54 9.54 2.12
C ALA A 24 6.07 8.42 1.19
N LEU A 25 5.05 7.70 1.64
CA LEU A 25 4.37 6.64 0.90
C LEU A 25 2.88 6.97 0.77
N THR A 26 2.32 6.70 -0.41
CA THR A 26 0.88 6.71 -0.65
C THR A 26 0.44 5.34 -1.16
N TRP A 27 -0.52 4.73 -0.46
CA TRP A 27 -1.09 3.43 -0.77
C TRP A 27 -2.50 3.56 -1.31
N SER A 28 -2.80 2.83 -2.38
CA SER A 28 -4.16 2.53 -2.82
C SER A 28 -4.33 1.02 -2.83
N PHE A 29 -5.31 0.51 -2.09
CA PHE A 29 -5.49 -0.94 -1.92
C PHE A 29 -6.40 -1.58 -2.98
N GLY A 30 -7.09 -0.77 -3.80
CA GLY A 30 -7.92 -1.27 -4.90
C GLY A 30 -9.26 -1.87 -4.45
N ASP A 31 -9.65 -1.68 -3.18
CA ASP A 31 -10.89 -2.14 -2.58
C ASP A 31 -11.99 -1.06 -2.52
N GLY A 32 -11.71 0.13 -3.08
CA GLY A 32 -12.60 1.29 -3.06
C GLY A 32 -12.49 2.16 -1.81
N GLN A 33 -11.65 1.79 -0.84
CA GLN A 33 -11.34 2.65 0.31
C GLN A 33 -10.43 3.82 -0.10
N LYS A 34 -10.38 4.83 0.78
CA LYS A 34 -9.52 6.00 0.58
C LYS A 34 -8.04 5.60 0.55
N VAL A 35 -7.24 6.38 -0.18
CA VAL A 35 -5.78 6.24 -0.17
C VAL A 35 -5.22 6.50 1.22
N ALA A 36 -4.22 5.73 1.62
CA ALA A 36 -3.50 5.93 2.88
C ALA A 36 -2.17 6.65 2.60
N GLN A 37 -1.85 7.66 3.39
CA GLN A 37 -0.58 8.40 3.31
C GLN A 37 0.16 8.24 4.64
N GLN A 38 1.46 7.95 4.57
CA GLN A 38 2.28 7.80 5.76
C GLN A 38 3.76 8.07 5.49
N GLN A 39 4.53 8.19 6.57
CA GLN A 39 5.99 8.07 6.54
C GLN A 39 6.41 6.67 6.08
N VAL A 40 7.70 6.51 5.75
CA VAL A 40 8.23 5.21 5.31
C VAL A 40 8.08 4.17 6.43
N GLY A 41 7.35 3.10 6.15
CA GLY A 41 7.05 2.05 7.11
C GLY A 41 6.02 1.05 6.59
N GLU A 42 5.83 -0.02 7.34
CA GLU A 42 4.84 -1.04 7.04
C GLU A 42 3.41 -0.52 7.17
N ILE A 43 2.46 -1.16 6.49
CA ILE A 43 1.03 -0.88 6.67
C ILE A 43 0.23 -2.17 6.68
N THR A 44 -0.72 -2.26 7.59
CA THR A 44 -1.70 -3.36 7.63
C THR A 44 -3.04 -2.84 7.14
N HIS A 45 -3.66 -3.57 6.21
CA HIS A 45 -4.97 -3.24 5.67
C HIS A 45 -5.89 -4.47 5.71
N GLY A 46 -7.16 -4.25 6.04
CA GLY A 46 -8.19 -5.28 6.08
C GLY A 46 -8.87 -5.46 4.72
N PHE A 47 -8.90 -6.69 4.21
CA PHE A 47 -9.54 -7.04 2.95
C PHE A 47 -10.66 -8.05 3.15
N LYS A 48 -11.62 -8.06 2.22
CA LYS A 48 -12.52 -9.22 2.04
C LYS A 48 -11.87 -10.20 1.06
N PRO A 49 -12.31 -11.46 0.99
CA PRO A 49 -11.84 -12.36 -0.06
C PRO A 49 -12.09 -11.77 -1.45
N GLY A 50 -11.07 -11.79 -2.32
CA GLY A 50 -11.14 -11.16 -3.63
C GLY A 50 -9.78 -10.90 -4.27
N TYR A 51 -9.81 -10.27 -5.44
CA TYR A 51 -8.61 -9.79 -6.13
C TYR A 51 -8.51 -8.28 -6.04
N TYR A 52 -7.34 -7.78 -5.67
CA TYR A 52 -7.09 -6.36 -5.44
C TYR A 52 -5.84 -5.90 -6.18
N THR A 53 -5.94 -4.77 -6.88
CA THR A 53 -4.80 -4.10 -7.49
C THR A 53 -4.28 -3.05 -6.52
N VAL A 54 -3.22 -3.40 -5.78
CA VAL A 54 -2.57 -2.52 -4.81
C VAL A 54 -1.52 -1.69 -5.51
N SER A 55 -1.49 -0.38 -5.26
CA SER A 55 -0.44 0.52 -5.74
C SER A 55 0.22 1.28 -4.61
N LEU A 56 1.56 1.32 -4.62
CA LEU A 56 2.40 2.14 -3.77
C LEU A 56 3.01 3.25 -4.61
N THR A 57 2.90 4.50 -4.17
CA THR A 57 3.67 5.64 -4.67
C THR A 57 4.62 6.12 -3.58
N ALA A 58 5.91 6.11 -3.84
CA ALA A 58 6.95 6.63 -2.95
C ALA A 58 7.38 8.02 -3.42
N TYR A 59 7.62 8.94 -2.49
CA TYR A 59 8.13 10.29 -2.73
C TYR A 59 9.45 10.47 -1.98
N ASP A 60 10.43 11.10 -2.61
CA ASP A 60 11.71 11.43 -1.98
C ASP A 60 11.77 12.89 -1.50
N ASN A 61 12.90 13.27 -0.91
CA ASN A 61 13.17 14.63 -0.44
C ASN A 61 13.39 15.65 -1.57
N ASP A 62 13.58 15.19 -2.81
CA ASP A 62 13.79 16.04 -3.98
C ASP A 62 12.49 16.26 -4.77
N GLY A 63 11.39 15.68 -4.28
CA GLY A 63 10.05 15.80 -4.86
C GLY A 63 9.81 14.87 -6.05
N LEU A 64 10.71 13.93 -6.32
CA LEU A 64 10.48 12.88 -7.32
C LEU A 64 9.60 11.79 -6.71
N LYS A 65 9.06 10.95 -7.58
CA LYS A 65 8.19 9.85 -7.18
C LYS A 65 8.35 8.62 -8.05
N ALA A 66 8.23 7.46 -7.41
CA ALA A 66 8.19 6.16 -8.07
C ALA A 66 6.89 5.42 -7.72
N LYS A 67 6.34 4.65 -8.67
CA LYS A 67 5.11 3.89 -8.47
C LYS A 67 5.35 2.40 -8.71
N LYS A 68 4.84 1.57 -7.80
CA LYS A 68 4.78 0.11 -7.93
C LYS A 68 3.33 -0.35 -7.85
N ILE A 69 2.95 -1.31 -8.70
CA ILE A 69 1.62 -1.92 -8.72
C ILE A 69 1.75 -3.43 -8.59
N ARG A 70 0.86 -4.05 -7.81
CA ARG A 70 0.77 -5.51 -7.67
C ARG A 70 -0.69 -5.93 -7.50
N THR A 71 -1.09 -6.97 -8.22
CA THR A 71 -2.35 -7.66 -7.95
C THR A 71 -2.13 -8.73 -6.89
N ILE A 72 -2.99 -8.75 -5.87
CA ILE A 72 -3.02 -9.78 -4.85
C ILE A 72 -4.35 -10.51 -4.88
N LYS A 73 -4.33 -11.79 -4.54
CA LYS A 73 -5.51 -12.59 -4.26
C LYS A 73 -5.59 -12.77 -2.74
N VAL A 74 -6.71 -12.39 -2.15
CA VAL A 74 -7.01 -12.54 -0.73
C VAL A 74 -8.02 -13.68 -0.59
N GLU A 75 -7.67 -14.68 0.20
CA GLU A 75 -8.49 -15.86 0.48
C GLU A 75 -8.51 -16.10 1.98
N LYS A 76 -9.56 -16.76 2.48
CA LYS A 76 -9.67 -17.15 3.90
C LYS A 76 -8.66 -18.23 4.26
#